data_AF-A0A6A6D8U3-F1
#
_entry.id   AF-A0A6A6D8U3-F1
#
_cell.length_a   1.000
_cell.length_b   1.000
_cell.length_c   1.000
_cell.angle_alpha   90.00
_cell.angle_beta   90.00
_cell.angle_gamma   90.00
#
_symmetry.space_group_name_H-M   'P 1'
#
loop_
_entity.id
_entity.type
_entity.pdbx_description
1 polymer ?
#
loop_
_entity_poly.entity_id
_entity_poly.type
_entity_poly.pdbx_seq_one_letter_code
_entity_poly.pdbx_strand_id
1 'polypeptide(L)' 'YFLFITDDCTRYTWSARFDRKYQLLDVFKSLVKFIQKTYNITIRCCRLDNEFENGP' A
#
# COMPACT_ATOMS: atom_id res chain seq x y z
N TYR A 1 -7.14 5.86 -11.68
CA TYR A 1 -6.48 4.66 -11.13
C TYR A 1 -6.72 4.56 -9.63
N PHE A 2 -6.66 3.35 -9.10
CA PHE A 2 -6.83 3.07 -7.67
C PHE A 2 -5.63 2.26 -7.17
N LEU A 3 -5.14 2.61 -5.99
CA LEU A 3 -4.17 1.85 -5.22
C LEU A 3 -4.90 1.25 -4.02
N PHE A 4 -4.73 -0.04 -3.80
CA PHE A 4 -5.20 -0.74 -2.62
C PHE A 4 -4.00 -1.23 -1.82
N ILE A 5 -4.01 -1.02 -0.51
CA ILE A 5 -3.04 -1.58 0.42
C ILE A 5 -3.84 -2.33 1.47
N THR A 6 -3.58 -3.63 1.61
CA THR A 6 -4.24 -4.46 2.61
C THR A 6 -3.21 -4.88 3.64
N ASP A 7 -3.52 -4.67 4.91
CA ASP A 7 -2.75 -5.24 6.00
C ASP A 7 -3.04 -6.74 6.13
N ASP A 8 -2.00 -7.56 6.19
CA ASP A 8 -2.13 -9.01 6.20
C ASP A 8 -2.70 -9.56 7.52
N CYS A 9 -2.39 -8.89 8.65
CA CYS A 9 -2.79 -9.34 9.98
C CYS A 9 -4.26 -9.02 10.30
N THR A 10 -4.69 -7.78 10.01
CA THR A 10 -6.02 -7.26 10.37
C THR A 10 -7.02 -7.35 9.22
N ARG A 11 -6.56 -7.67 8.01
CA ARG A 11 -7.35 -7.64 6.76
C ARG A 11 -7.95 -6.27 6.45
N TYR A 12 -7.46 -5.20 7.08
CA TYR A 12 -7.92 -3.85 6.80
C TYR A 12 -7.33 -3.36 5.47
N THR A 13 -8.16 -2.78 4.62
CA THR A 13 -7.75 -2.25 3.31
C THR A 13 -7.87 -0.73 3.27
N TRP A 14 -6.77 -0.06 2.95
CA TRP A 14 -6.76 1.35 2.56
C TRP A 14 -6.82 1.49 1.05
N SER A 15 -7.49 2.54 0.58
CA SER A 15 -7.54 2.87 -0.84
C SER A 15 -7.15 4.32 -1.09
N ALA A 16 -6.46 4.57 -2.21
CA ALA A 16 -6.17 5.90 -2.69
C ALA A 16 -6.45 5.99 -4.20
N ARG A 17 -7.09 7.09 -4.60
CA ARG A 17 -7.37 7.39 -6.01
C ARG A 17 -6.32 8.34 -6.57
N PHE A 18 -5.95 8.13 -7.83
CA PHE A 18 -5.01 8.99 -8.54
C PHE A 18 -5.29 9.00 -10.05
N ASP A 19 -4.86 10.05 -10.75
CA ASP A 19 -5.28 10.31 -12.13
C ASP A 19 -4.36 9.67 -13.16
N ARG A 20 -3.05 9.62 -12.91
CA ARG A 20 -2.05 9.17 -13.89
C ARG A 20 -1.11 8.11 -13.33
N LYS A 21 -0.73 7.13 -14.15
CA LYS A 21 0.08 5.96 -13.72
C LYS A 21 1.40 6.32 -13.03
N TYR A 22 2.08 7.38 -13.46
CA TYR A 22 3.35 7.80 -12.86
C TYR A 22 3.21 8.31 -11.41
N GLN A 23 2.02 8.73 -10.99
CA GLN A 23 1.76 9.21 -9.63
C GLN A 23 1.70 8.07 -8.61
N LEU A 24 1.67 6.81 -9.07
CA LEU A 24 1.55 5.62 -8.22
C LEU A 24 2.57 5.62 -7.06
N LEU A 25 3.84 5.89 -7.36
CA LEU A 25 4.92 5.85 -6.36
C LEU A 25 4.76 6.94 -5.29
N ASP A 26 4.35 8.14 -5.69
CA ASP A 26 4.16 9.27 -4.77
C ASP A 26 2.93 9.05 -3.88
N VAL A 27 1.84 8.54 -4.47
CA VAL A 27 0.60 8.19 -3.77
C VAL A 27 0.86 7.05 -2.78
N PHE A 28 1.61 6.02 -3.20
CA PHE A 28 2.00 4.91 -2.34
C PHE A 28 2.82 5.39 -1.12
N LYS A 29 3.88 6.18 -1.33
CA LYS A 29 4.70 6.73 -0.24
C LYS A 29 3.87 7.58 0.72
N SER A 30 2.96 8.38 0.19
CA SER A 30 2.08 9.24 1.00
C SER A 30 1.12 8.40 1.84
N LEU A 31 0.50 7.37 1.26
CA LEU A 31 -0.42 6.47 1.95
C LEU A 31 0.31 5.66 3.04
N VAL A 32 1.49 5.12 2.75
CA VAL A 32 2.33 4.40 3.72
C VAL A 32 2.68 5.29 4.91
N LYS A 33 3.16 6.52 4.67
CA LYS A 33 3.44 7.49 5.75
C LYS A 33 2.20 7.80 6.57
N PHE A 34 1.05 7.94 5.92
CA PHE A 34 -0.22 8.19 6.60
C PHE A 34 -0.61 7.02 7.52
N ILE A 35 -0.51 5.78 7.04
CA ILE A 35 -0.82 4.57 7.83
C ILE A 35 0.13 4.48 9.03
N GLN A 36 1.44 4.60 8.81
CA GLN A 36 2.44 4.56 9.87
C GLN A 36 2.19 5.60 10.95
N LYS A 37 1.86 6.85 10.56
CA LYS A 37 1.56 7.93 11.51
C LYS A 37 0.24 7.71 12.26
N THR A 38 -0.79 7.23 11.56
CA THR A 38 -2.13 7.04 12.13
C THR A 38 -2.16 5.94 13.17
N TYR A 39 -1.48 4.82 12.89
CA TYR A 39 -1.46 3.66 13.78
C TYR A 39 -0.22 3.60 14.67
N ASN A 40 0.69 4.56 14.55
CA ASN A 40 1.98 4.57 15.23
C ASN A 40 2.77 3.26 15.02
N ILE A 41 2.78 2.77 13.77
CA ILE A 41 3.45 1.52 13.37
C ILE A 41 4.57 1.78 12.38
N THR A 42 5.48 0.81 12.27
CA THR A 42 6.49 0.77 11.21
C THR A 42 6.19 -0.37 10.25
N ILE A 43 5.84 -0.01 9.00
CA ILE A 43 5.65 -0.99 7.92
C ILE A 43 7.03 -1.49 7.50
N ARG A 44 7.29 -2.79 7.68
CA ARG A 44 8.61 -3.39 7.42
C ARG A 44 8.77 -3.85 5.97
N CYS A 45 7.69 -4.32 5.35
CA CYS A 45 7.71 -4.87 4.00
C CYS A 45 6.33 -4.63 3.36
N CYS A 46 6.33 -4.37 2.06
CA CYS A 46 5.14 -4.32 1.23
C CYS A 46 5.34 -5.34 0.11
N ARG A 47 4.36 -6.22 -0.11
CA ARG A 47 4.35 -7.17 -1.23
C ARG A 47 3.42 -6.63 -2.30
N LEU A 48 3.91 -6.57 -3.53
CA LEU A 48 3.10 -6.16 -4.68
C LEU A 48 2.48 -7.40 -5.34
N ASP A 49 1.38 -7.22 -6.08
CA ASP A 49 0.67 -8.33 -6.73
C ASP A 49 1.59 -9.18 -7.63
N ASN A 50 2.56 -8.55 -8.31
CA ASN A 50 3.53 -9.26 -9.15
C ASN A 50 4.46 -10.21 -8.38
N GLU A 51 4.61 -10.05 -7.06
CA GLU A 51 5.42 -10.96 -6.24
C GLU A 51 4.63 -12.20 -5.79
N PHE A 52 3.30 -12.20 -5.92
CA PHE A 52 2.47 -13.38 -5.65
C PHE A 52 2.49 -14.40 -6.80
N GLU A 53 2.93 -14.03 -8.01
CA GLU A 53 3.00 -14.94 -9.15
C GLU A 53 4.01 -16.08 -8.96
N ASN A 54 5.01 -15.92 -8.08
CA ASN A 54 6.03 -16.95 -7.85
C ASN A 54 5.69 -17.93 -6.71
N GLY A 55 4.51 -17.82 -6.11
CA GLY A 55 4.13 -18.64 -4.96
C GLY A 55 4.91 -18.31 -3.67
N PRO A 56 4.53 -18.93 -2.53
CA PRO A 56 5.22 -18.78 -1.25
C PRO A 56 6.62 -19.39 -1.25
#